data_AF-A0A2C9KLN9-F1
#
_entry.id   AF-A0A2C9KLN9-F1
#
_cell.length_a   1.000
_cell.length_b   1.000
_cell.length_c   1.000
_cell.angle_alpha   90.00
_cell.angle_beta   90.00
_cell.angle_gamma   90.00
#
_symmetry.space_group_name_H-M   'P 1'
#
loop_
_entity.id
_entity.type
_entity.pdbx_description
1 polymer ?
#
loop_
_entity_poly.entity_id
_entity_poly.type
_entity_poly.pdbx_seq_one_letter_code
_entity_poly.pdbx_strand_id
1 'polypeptide(L)'
;MRHLNKLSEPLLLFILVSSLSTLSAETICDNVCFKGKYCDLQTHTCIACPYGSFMALDGHTKTFCIKWTKMSGPHVTLVKAGSSERDAVWGCEEGFDQRIISAAGEWACMKASTTSTTTHSTTPTTTSTLPIATMRLETTVATGSIQESKTAYIVIGSTIGGVVFLSIIVGVVALTWCIRNRNDRSNNNLLQDSGKPMLKTKGSIAEYVIPNDLQNLFSKVVQVLGLNEFKTLIIFLPDPSKTFNTNCELNSIEDCDFILKAWAQSNPGIKHSLHLINSLQQIGYILPKETNKLDINEVTECLSKAHTLNGAYIQFCYRLFASLGPQHIDLLVSLCLKADYDNRMNGRNPESAFVDTLGKWAFQFPFVWNEQLEWEPLCTVKEELTSMGRKDIVDYFSERAANVYDVMTTFRKIPK
;
A
#
# COMPACT_ATOMS: atom_id res chain seq x y z
N MET A 1 37.51 -47.18 3.49
CA MET A 1 36.62 -46.01 3.62
C MET A 1 37.32 -44.72 3.17
N ARG A 2 37.67 -44.61 1.88
CA ARG A 2 38.21 -43.38 1.26
C ARG A 2 37.86 -43.43 -0.23
N HIS A 3 36.60 -43.23 -0.61
CA HIS A 3 36.25 -43.06 -2.04
C HIS A 3 34.89 -42.40 -2.33
N LEU A 4 34.20 -41.80 -1.35
CA LEU A 4 32.84 -41.25 -1.53
C LEU A 4 32.72 -39.71 -1.43
N ASN A 5 33.78 -38.95 -1.72
CA ASN A 5 33.79 -37.48 -1.56
C ASN A 5 33.97 -36.66 -2.87
N LYS A 6 33.67 -37.21 -4.05
CA LYS A 6 33.98 -36.51 -5.33
C LYS A 6 32.81 -36.20 -6.26
N LEU A 7 31.55 -36.36 -5.80
CA LEU A 7 30.38 -36.23 -6.67
C LEU A 7 29.35 -35.15 -6.28
N SER A 8 29.57 -34.33 -5.24
CA SER A 8 28.54 -33.42 -4.73
C SER A 8 28.69 -31.93 -5.12
N GLU A 9 29.83 -31.49 -5.64
CA GLU A 9 30.04 -30.06 -5.95
C GLU A 9 29.33 -29.53 -7.22
N PRO A 10 29.24 -30.25 -8.35
CA PRO A 10 28.61 -29.68 -9.55
C PRO A 10 27.07 -29.63 -9.46
N LEU A 11 26.47 -30.48 -8.62
CA LEU A 11 25.01 -30.57 -8.47
C LEU A 11 24.46 -29.46 -7.55
N LEU A 12 25.24 -29.05 -6.54
CA LEU A 12 24.87 -27.95 -5.64
C LEU A 12 24.98 -26.58 -6.33
N LEU A 13 25.95 -26.43 -7.24
CA LEU A 13 26.06 -25.23 -8.07
C LEU A 13 24.90 -25.10 -9.07
N PHE A 14 24.43 -26.23 -9.64
CA PHE A 14 23.28 -26.22 -10.55
C PHE A 14 21.97 -25.83 -9.86
N ILE A 15 21.76 -26.25 -8.60
CA ILE A 15 20.57 -25.89 -7.81
C ILE A 15 20.61 -24.40 -7.37
N LEU A 16 21.79 -23.86 -7.08
CA LEU A 16 21.95 -22.44 -6.73
C LEU A 16 21.83 -21.49 -7.92
N VAL A 17 22.25 -21.90 -9.12
CA VAL A 17 22.11 -21.08 -10.34
C VAL A 17 20.69 -21.07 -10.89
N SER A 18 19.91 -22.13 -10.66
CA SER A 18 18.49 -22.18 -11.10
C SER A 18 17.52 -21.46 -10.15
N SER A 19 17.96 -21.07 -8.95
CA SER A 19 17.13 -20.34 -7.97
C SER A 19 17.40 -18.83 -7.93
N LEU A 20 18.39 -18.31 -8.67
CA LEU A 20 18.77 -16.89 -8.66
C LEU A 20 18.26 -16.07 -9.87
N SER A 21 17.44 -16.67 -10.74
CA SER A 21 17.01 -16.06 -12.01
C SER A 21 15.61 -15.42 -12.00
N THR A 22 14.98 -15.26 -10.83
CA THR A 22 13.66 -14.62 -10.71
C THR A 22 13.66 -13.40 -9.81
N LEU A 23 14.73 -12.58 -9.87
CA LEU A 23 14.63 -11.19 -9.45
C LEU A 23 14.10 -10.40 -10.67
N SER A 24 12.79 -10.45 -10.85
CA SER A 24 12.05 -9.70 -11.86
C SER A 24 12.35 -8.21 -11.66
N ALA A 25 13.24 -7.64 -12.46
CA ALA A 25 13.23 -6.21 -12.69
C ALA A 25 11.79 -5.86 -13.08
N GLU A 26 11.14 -4.99 -12.31
CA GLU A 26 9.85 -4.43 -12.68
C GLU A 26 10.07 -3.70 -14.00
N THR A 27 9.78 -4.36 -15.12
CA THR A 27 9.87 -3.76 -16.44
C THR A 27 8.77 -2.70 -16.48
N ILE A 28 9.14 -1.45 -16.26
CA ILE A 28 8.21 -0.32 -16.36
C ILE A 28 7.91 -0.14 -17.86
N CYS A 29 6.64 0.01 -18.21
CA CYS A 29 6.29 0.32 -19.58
C CYS A 29 6.62 1.78 -19.91
N ASP A 30 7.45 2.00 -20.93
CA ASP A 30 7.82 3.34 -21.41
C ASP A 30 6.68 4.08 -22.13
N ASN A 31 5.67 3.36 -22.63
CA ASN A 31 4.56 3.93 -23.38
C ASN A 31 3.38 4.30 -22.48
N VAL A 32 2.97 5.56 -22.61
CA VAL A 32 1.79 6.11 -21.93
C VAL A 32 0.53 5.73 -22.69
N CYS A 33 -0.35 4.98 -22.03
CA CYS A 33 -1.63 4.53 -22.55
C CYS A 33 -2.78 5.45 -22.12
N PHE A 34 -3.85 5.41 -22.91
CA PHE A 34 -5.10 6.12 -22.65
C PHE A 34 -6.19 5.16 -22.21
N LYS A 35 -7.29 5.73 -21.74
CA LYS A 35 -8.49 5.02 -21.32
C LYS A 35 -8.88 3.93 -22.31
N GLY A 36 -9.26 2.78 -21.78
CA GLY A 36 -9.59 1.61 -22.60
C GLY A 36 -8.43 0.71 -23.00
N LYS A 37 -7.19 1.06 -22.65
CA LYS A 37 -5.99 0.28 -23.00
C LYS A 37 -5.13 -0.03 -21.77
N TYR A 38 -4.25 -1.02 -21.90
CA TYR A 38 -3.15 -1.29 -20.96
C TYR A 38 -1.86 -1.46 -21.74
N CYS A 39 -0.72 -1.28 -21.07
CA CYS A 39 0.57 -1.52 -21.72
C CYS A 39 0.97 -2.99 -21.64
N ASP A 40 1.17 -3.63 -22.79
CA ASP A 40 1.77 -4.94 -22.85
C ASP A 40 3.29 -4.85 -22.71
N LEU A 41 3.85 -5.51 -21.69
CA LEU A 41 5.29 -5.50 -21.40
C LEU A 41 6.13 -6.23 -22.46
N GLN A 42 5.56 -7.14 -23.24
CA GLN A 42 6.32 -7.86 -24.26
C GLN A 42 6.55 -7.01 -25.50
N THR A 43 5.50 -6.33 -25.95
CA THR A 43 5.55 -5.49 -27.15
C THR A 43 5.82 -4.03 -26.86
N HIS A 44 5.74 -3.63 -25.58
CA HIS A 44 5.71 -2.24 -25.13
C HIS A 44 4.61 -1.43 -25.85
N THR A 45 3.48 -2.03 -26.24
CA THR A 45 2.39 -1.31 -26.93
C THR A 45 1.12 -1.22 -26.09
N CYS A 46 0.31 -0.18 -26.35
CA CYS A 46 -0.98 -0.03 -25.69
C CYS A 46 -2.05 -0.90 -26.37
N ILE A 47 -2.45 -1.97 -25.70
CA ILE A 47 -3.44 -2.94 -26.16
C ILE A 47 -4.80 -2.63 -25.53
N ALA A 48 -5.89 -2.80 -26.28
CA ALA A 48 -7.23 -2.64 -25.75
C ALA A 48 -7.52 -3.62 -24.61
N CYS A 49 -8.26 -3.18 -23.59
CA CYS A 49 -8.67 -4.05 -22.50
C CYS A 49 -9.50 -5.23 -23.02
N PRO A 50 -9.19 -6.48 -22.61
CA PRO A 50 -10.00 -7.63 -22.99
C PRO A 50 -11.42 -7.53 -22.41
N TYR A 51 -12.37 -8.22 -23.05
CA TYR A 51 -13.76 -8.26 -22.59
C TYR A 51 -13.84 -8.73 -21.13
N GLY A 52 -14.70 -8.10 -20.33
CA GLY A 52 -14.77 -8.33 -18.89
C GLY A 52 -13.74 -7.55 -18.07
N SER A 53 -13.05 -6.60 -18.68
CA SER A 53 -12.13 -5.68 -18.00
C SER A 53 -12.18 -4.27 -18.61
N PHE A 54 -11.68 -3.29 -17.88
CA PHE A 54 -11.65 -1.90 -18.27
C PHE A 54 -10.43 -1.13 -17.73
N MET A 55 -10.14 0.02 -18.32
CA MET A 55 -9.19 1.00 -17.82
C MET A 55 -9.81 2.38 -17.90
N ALA A 56 -10.02 3.01 -16.76
CA ALA A 56 -10.64 4.33 -16.67
C ALA A 56 -9.65 5.50 -16.65
N LEU A 57 -8.35 5.22 -16.51
CA LEU A 57 -7.31 6.24 -16.42
C LEU A 57 -6.78 6.61 -17.80
N ASP A 58 -6.64 7.90 -18.05
CA ASP A 58 -5.82 8.42 -19.15
C ASP A 58 -4.39 8.66 -18.68
N GLY A 59 -3.43 8.56 -19.58
CA GLY A 59 -2.05 8.94 -19.29
C GLY A 59 -1.32 7.98 -18.33
N HIS A 60 -1.53 6.67 -18.45
CA HIS A 60 -1.02 5.67 -17.49
C HIS A 60 -0.05 4.65 -18.13
N THR A 61 0.77 3.99 -17.31
CA THR A 61 1.69 2.92 -17.75
C THR A 61 1.29 1.55 -17.21
N LYS A 62 0.05 1.41 -16.72
CA LYS A 62 -0.44 0.16 -16.11
C LYS A 62 -0.42 -0.99 -17.11
N THR A 63 0.02 -2.15 -16.64
CA THR A 63 0.24 -3.36 -17.44
C THR A 63 -0.91 -4.35 -17.41
N PHE A 64 -2.03 -3.95 -16.78
CA PHE A 64 -3.25 -4.75 -16.69
C PHE A 64 -4.48 -3.86 -16.67
N CYS A 65 -5.61 -4.38 -17.16
CA CYS A 65 -6.92 -3.76 -17.00
C CYS A 65 -7.61 -4.25 -15.74
N ILE A 66 -8.46 -3.40 -15.16
CA ILE A 66 -9.28 -3.71 -13.98
C ILE A 66 -10.41 -4.62 -14.44
N LYS A 67 -10.63 -5.77 -13.80
CA LYS A 67 -11.78 -6.63 -14.13
C LYS A 67 -13.08 -5.91 -13.84
N TRP A 68 -14.12 -6.16 -14.62
CA TRP A 68 -15.44 -5.62 -14.30
C TRP A 68 -15.87 -6.09 -12.92
N THR A 69 -16.48 -5.20 -12.15
CA THR A 69 -17.08 -5.54 -10.87
C THR A 69 -18.11 -6.63 -11.13
N LYS A 70 -17.99 -7.73 -10.39
CA LYS A 70 -19.00 -8.78 -10.37
C LYS A 70 -19.88 -8.54 -9.16
N MET A 71 -21.17 -8.39 -9.41
CA MET A 71 -22.16 -8.33 -8.34
C MET A 71 -22.96 -9.62 -8.33
N SER A 72 -23.11 -10.20 -7.15
CA SER A 72 -23.89 -11.42 -6.95
C SER A 72 -24.90 -11.15 -5.84
N GLY A 73 -26.16 -11.43 -6.12
CA GLY A 73 -27.25 -11.29 -5.16
C GLY A 73 -28.57 -11.69 -5.80
N PRO A 74 -29.60 -12.02 -5.00
CA PRO A 74 -30.93 -12.30 -5.53
C PRO A 74 -31.44 -11.10 -6.35
N HIS A 75 -31.97 -11.36 -7.55
CA HIS A 75 -32.57 -10.35 -8.44
C HIS A 75 -31.63 -9.23 -8.91
N VAL A 76 -30.32 -9.40 -8.76
CA VAL A 76 -29.33 -8.50 -9.36
C VAL A 76 -29.12 -8.92 -10.82
N THR A 77 -29.25 -7.98 -11.74
CA THR A 77 -29.04 -8.21 -13.17
C THR A 77 -28.08 -7.19 -13.76
N LEU A 78 -27.43 -7.57 -14.85
CA LEU A 78 -26.55 -6.69 -15.62
C LEU A 78 -27.42 -5.74 -16.45
N VAL A 79 -27.60 -4.51 -15.97
CA VAL A 79 -28.39 -3.48 -16.67
C VAL A 79 -27.63 -2.97 -17.90
N LYS A 80 -26.32 -2.77 -17.75
CA LYS A 80 -25.47 -2.30 -18.85
C LYS A 80 -24.14 -3.01 -18.80
N ALA A 81 -23.79 -3.73 -19.87
CA ALA A 81 -22.46 -4.31 -20.02
C ALA A 81 -21.39 -3.22 -19.93
N GLY A 82 -20.26 -3.57 -19.31
CA GLY A 82 -19.09 -2.70 -19.29
C GLY A 82 -18.51 -2.52 -20.69
N SER A 83 -17.50 -1.67 -20.80
CA SER A 83 -16.68 -1.56 -22.01
C SER A 83 -15.21 -1.59 -21.63
N SER A 84 -14.31 -1.48 -22.60
CA SER A 84 -12.88 -1.30 -22.32
C SER A 84 -12.63 -0.06 -21.46
N GLU A 85 -13.45 0.98 -21.57
CA GLU A 85 -13.27 2.23 -20.85
C GLU A 85 -14.00 2.38 -19.50
N ARG A 86 -14.98 1.51 -19.21
CA ARG A 86 -15.84 1.68 -18.02
C ARG A 86 -16.30 0.33 -17.51
N ASP A 87 -16.59 0.29 -16.22
CA ASP A 87 -17.12 -0.89 -15.57
C ASP A 87 -18.55 -1.24 -16.04
N ALA A 88 -18.98 -2.46 -15.74
CA ALA A 88 -20.35 -2.91 -15.86
C ALA A 88 -21.26 -2.19 -14.85
N VAL A 89 -22.50 -1.88 -15.27
CA VAL A 89 -23.51 -1.32 -14.39
C VAL A 89 -24.52 -2.41 -14.05
N TRP A 90 -24.61 -2.70 -12.75
CA TRP A 90 -25.56 -3.64 -12.17
C TRP A 90 -26.77 -2.90 -11.64
N GLY A 91 -27.92 -3.57 -11.65
CA GLY A 91 -29.15 -3.06 -11.07
C GLY A 91 -30.09 -4.21 -10.74
N CYS A 92 -31.35 -3.88 -10.49
CA CYS A 92 -32.34 -4.87 -10.10
C CYS A 92 -33.17 -5.35 -11.29
N GLU A 93 -33.56 -6.62 -11.24
CA GLU A 93 -34.55 -7.22 -12.14
C GLU A 93 -35.87 -6.44 -12.07
N GLU A 94 -36.66 -6.48 -13.15
CA GLU A 94 -37.96 -5.80 -13.19
C GLU A 94 -38.86 -6.26 -12.03
N GLY A 95 -39.46 -5.29 -11.32
CA GLY A 95 -40.26 -5.54 -10.11
C GLY A 95 -39.48 -5.50 -8.79
N PHE A 96 -38.18 -5.21 -8.82
CA PHE A 96 -37.34 -5.01 -7.64
C PHE A 96 -36.73 -3.61 -7.62
N ASP A 97 -36.67 -3.02 -6.43
CA ASP A 97 -36.04 -1.73 -6.19
C ASP A 97 -34.68 -1.92 -5.51
N GLN A 98 -33.71 -1.12 -5.94
CA GLN A 98 -32.41 -1.02 -5.27
C GLN A 98 -32.59 -0.32 -3.92
N ARG A 99 -32.17 -0.99 -2.84
CA ARG A 99 -32.17 -0.40 -1.49
C ARG A 99 -30.80 -0.56 -0.86
N ILE A 100 -30.30 0.54 -0.29
CA ILE A 100 -29.05 0.55 0.46
C ILE A 100 -29.28 -0.22 1.77
N ILE A 101 -28.47 -1.25 2.01
CA ILE A 101 -28.56 -2.15 3.17
C ILE A 101 -27.46 -1.91 4.19
N SER A 102 -26.41 -1.19 3.83
CA SER A 102 -25.34 -0.83 4.77
C SER A 102 -24.90 0.62 4.61
N ALA A 103 -24.33 1.19 5.67
CA ALA A 103 -23.80 2.55 5.66
C ALA A 103 -22.61 2.72 4.69
N ALA A 104 -21.95 1.61 4.31
CA ALA A 104 -20.87 1.58 3.32
C ALA A 104 -21.38 1.69 1.87
N GLY A 105 -22.70 1.85 1.66
CA GLY A 105 -23.30 1.98 0.33
C GLY A 105 -23.58 0.65 -0.36
N GLU A 106 -23.46 -0.49 0.34
CA GLU A 106 -23.90 -1.77 -0.21
C GLU A 106 -25.41 -1.74 -0.39
N TRP A 107 -25.88 -2.32 -1.47
CA TRP A 107 -27.30 -2.34 -1.81
C TRP A 107 -27.75 -3.74 -2.21
N ALA A 108 -29.03 -4.00 -2.01
CA ALA A 108 -29.69 -5.22 -2.42
C ALA A 108 -30.98 -4.90 -3.19
N CYS A 109 -31.40 -5.84 -4.03
CA CYS A 109 -32.68 -5.78 -4.71
C CYS A 109 -33.77 -6.31 -3.79
N MET A 110 -34.73 -5.44 -3.45
CA MET A 110 -35.90 -5.83 -2.67
C MET A 110 -37.15 -5.69 -3.53
N LYS A 111 -38.09 -6.61 -3.38
CA LYS A 111 -39.35 -6.58 -4.14
C LYS A 111 -40.02 -5.23 -3.94
N ALA A 112 -40.34 -4.54 -5.05
CA ALA A 112 -41.02 -3.27 -4.98
C ALA A 112 -42.31 -3.45 -4.18
N SER A 113 -42.52 -2.62 -3.15
CA SER A 113 -43.80 -2.64 -2.45
C SER A 113 -44.84 -2.20 -3.47
N THR A 114 -45.70 -3.13 -3.88
CA THR A 114 -46.93 -2.84 -4.62
C THR A 114 -47.81 -2.00 -3.71
N THR A 115 -47.45 -0.72 -3.62
CA THR A 115 -48.34 0.31 -3.13
C THR A 115 -49.42 0.33 -4.18
N SER A 116 -50.47 -0.43 -3.90
CA SER A 116 -51.68 -0.42 -4.70
C SER A 116 -52.20 0.99 -4.55
N THR A 117 -51.80 1.87 -5.46
CA THR A 117 -52.36 3.22 -5.55
C THR A 117 -53.80 3.00 -5.99
N THR A 118 -54.67 2.74 -5.02
CA THR A 118 -56.11 2.69 -5.21
C THR A 118 -56.50 4.13 -5.50
N THR A 119 -56.57 4.49 -6.78
CA THR A 119 -57.17 5.74 -7.22
C THR A 119 -58.64 5.67 -6.80
N HIS A 120 -58.95 6.18 -5.60
CA HIS A 120 -60.30 6.30 -5.10
C HIS A 120 -61.06 7.29 -5.98
N SER A 121 -61.80 6.76 -6.95
CA SER A 121 -62.94 7.47 -7.53
C SER A 121 -64.09 7.38 -6.54
N THR A 122 -64.48 8.52 -5.98
CA THR A 122 -65.52 8.68 -4.97
C THR A 122 -66.90 8.46 -5.59
N THR A 123 -67.60 7.40 -5.18
CA THR A 123 -69.09 7.35 -5.21
C THR A 123 -69.58 6.36 -4.13
N PRO A 124 -70.71 6.61 -3.45
CA PRO A 124 -70.92 6.12 -2.09
C PRO A 124 -71.72 4.81 -2.00
N THR A 125 -71.39 4.06 -0.94
CA THR A 125 -72.27 3.22 -0.11
C THR A 125 -72.96 2.01 -0.75
N THR A 126 -72.61 0.80 -0.29
CA THR A 126 -73.48 0.00 0.59
C THR A 126 -72.76 -1.20 1.21
N THR A 127 -73.09 -1.36 2.49
CA THR A 127 -72.78 -2.37 3.48
C THR A 127 -72.97 -3.83 3.04
N SER A 128 -72.05 -4.73 3.39
CA SER A 128 -72.40 -6.09 3.86
C SER A 128 -71.21 -6.80 4.53
N THR A 129 -71.54 -7.47 5.62
CA THR A 129 -70.79 -8.22 6.66
C THR A 129 -70.09 -9.53 6.24
N LEU A 130 -68.91 -9.80 6.83
CA LEU A 130 -68.29 -11.03 7.45
C LEU A 130 -68.55 -12.46 6.86
N PRO A 131 -67.74 -13.53 7.13
CA PRO A 131 -66.66 -13.68 8.15
C PRO A 131 -65.34 -14.42 7.74
N ILE A 132 -64.31 -14.21 8.58
CA ILE A 132 -63.30 -15.13 9.18
C ILE A 132 -62.80 -16.37 8.40
N ALA A 133 -61.47 -16.47 8.25
CA ALA A 133 -60.74 -17.74 8.30
C ALA A 133 -59.30 -17.56 8.84
N THR A 134 -59.06 -18.14 10.01
CA THR A 134 -57.77 -18.23 10.70
C THR A 134 -56.98 -19.43 10.14
N MET A 135 -55.74 -19.23 9.69
CA MET A 135 -54.81 -20.34 9.44
C MET A 135 -53.63 -20.30 10.41
N ARG A 136 -53.47 -21.43 11.11
CA ARG A 136 -52.43 -21.76 12.08
C ARG A 136 -51.45 -22.70 11.37
N LEU A 137 -50.16 -22.35 11.34
CA LEU A 137 -49.10 -23.20 10.81
C LEU A 137 -48.25 -23.70 12.00
N GLU A 138 -48.38 -24.98 12.34
CA GLU A 138 -47.45 -25.70 13.20
C GLU A 138 -46.36 -26.32 12.31
N THR A 139 -45.10 -26.15 12.68
CA THR A 139 -43.99 -26.88 12.05
C THR A 139 -43.18 -27.57 13.14
N THR A 140 -43.37 -28.88 13.23
CA THR A 140 -42.67 -29.82 14.08
C THR A 140 -41.35 -30.19 13.40
N VAL A 141 -40.20 -29.95 14.04
CA VAL A 141 -38.90 -30.44 13.58
C VAL A 141 -38.53 -31.67 14.41
N ALA A 142 -38.35 -32.80 13.72
CA ALA A 142 -37.96 -34.08 14.30
C ALA A 142 -36.43 -34.20 14.39
N THR A 143 -35.99 -34.66 15.56
CA THR A 143 -34.66 -35.11 15.90
C THR A 143 -34.34 -36.43 15.18
N GLY A 144 -33.19 -36.52 14.51
CA GLY A 144 -32.70 -37.74 13.89
C GLY A 144 -31.19 -37.86 14.02
N SER A 145 -30.74 -38.59 15.04
CA SER A 145 -29.36 -39.04 15.22
C SER A 145 -29.07 -40.20 14.26
N ILE A 146 -28.00 -40.11 13.48
CA ILE A 146 -27.36 -41.29 12.89
C ILE A 146 -25.87 -41.23 13.19
N GLN A 147 -25.49 -42.19 14.01
CA GLN A 147 -24.15 -42.60 14.38
C GLN A 147 -23.67 -43.56 13.30
N GLU A 148 -22.63 -43.19 12.53
CA GLU A 148 -21.88 -44.17 11.73
C GLU A 148 -20.38 -44.03 12.00
N SER A 149 -19.81 -45.18 12.33
CA SER A 149 -18.42 -45.46 12.64
C SER A 149 -17.55 -45.37 11.39
N LYS A 150 -16.30 -44.91 11.55
CA LYS A 150 -15.16 -45.32 10.71
C LYS A 150 -13.84 -44.96 11.41
N THR A 151 -13.33 -45.94 12.15
CA THR A 151 -11.96 -45.96 12.68
C THR A 151 -11.21 -47.03 11.91
N ALA A 152 -10.28 -46.64 11.04
CA ALA A 152 -9.10 -47.42 10.61
C ALA A 152 -8.43 -46.75 9.38
N TYR A 153 -7.67 -45.67 9.58
CA TYR A 153 -6.70 -45.17 8.59
C TYR A 153 -5.61 -44.32 9.28
N ILE A 154 -4.90 -44.89 10.25
CA ILE A 154 -3.71 -44.25 10.84
C ILE A 154 -2.63 -45.31 11.08
N VAL A 155 -1.93 -45.75 10.01
CA VAL A 155 -0.58 -46.36 10.21
C VAL A 155 0.39 -46.07 9.04
N ILE A 156 -0.03 -45.76 7.81
CA ILE A 156 0.92 -45.70 6.66
C ILE A 156 1.50 -44.28 6.40
N GLY A 157 0.98 -43.21 6.99
CA GLY A 157 1.44 -41.84 6.75
C GLY A 157 2.70 -41.39 7.52
N SER A 158 3.23 -42.19 8.43
CA SER A 158 4.30 -41.75 9.36
C SER A 158 5.71 -41.80 8.76
N THR A 159 5.99 -42.74 7.84
CA THR A 159 7.36 -42.92 7.32
C THR A 159 7.72 -41.90 6.24
N ILE A 160 6.77 -41.45 5.43
CA ILE A 160 7.01 -40.43 4.38
C ILE A 160 7.11 -39.03 5.00
N GLY A 161 6.30 -38.72 6.01
CA GLY A 161 6.38 -37.45 6.75
C GLY A 161 7.71 -37.27 7.47
N GLY A 162 8.28 -38.33 8.05
CA GLY A 162 9.57 -38.29 8.72
C GLY A 162 10.75 -37.93 7.82
N VAL A 163 10.76 -38.42 6.56
CA VAL A 163 11.85 -38.13 5.61
C VAL A 163 11.79 -36.69 5.10
N VAL A 164 10.59 -36.15 4.86
CA VAL A 164 10.40 -34.74 4.48
C VAL A 164 10.77 -33.80 5.64
N PHE A 165 10.41 -34.15 6.87
CA PHE A 165 10.74 -33.34 8.04
C PHE A 165 12.24 -33.32 8.33
N LEU A 166 12.93 -34.47 8.20
CA LEU A 166 14.38 -34.56 8.38
C LEU A 166 15.15 -33.78 7.29
N SER A 167 14.68 -33.80 6.04
CA SER A 167 15.30 -33.03 4.96
C SER A 167 15.14 -31.52 5.14
N ILE A 168 14.01 -31.06 5.66
CA ILE A 168 13.80 -29.64 6.04
C ILE A 168 14.75 -29.25 7.18
N ILE A 169 14.87 -30.07 8.24
CA ILE A 169 15.77 -29.77 9.37
C ILE A 169 17.23 -29.68 8.90
N VAL A 170 17.69 -30.63 8.09
CA VAL A 170 19.07 -30.61 7.56
C VAL A 170 19.29 -29.38 6.68
N GLY A 171 18.30 -28.99 5.87
CA GLY A 171 18.34 -27.76 5.08
C GLY A 171 18.46 -26.50 5.94
N VAL A 172 17.66 -26.39 7.00
CA VAL A 172 17.70 -25.24 7.92
C VAL A 172 19.02 -25.17 8.68
N VAL A 173 19.56 -26.31 9.15
CA VAL A 173 20.86 -26.38 9.85
C VAL A 173 22.01 -26.01 8.90
N ALA A 174 21.98 -26.51 7.66
CA ALA A 174 22.98 -26.13 6.66
C ALA A 174 22.91 -24.64 6.32
N LEU A 175 21.70 -24.07 6.21
CA LEU A 175 21.50 -22.66 5.94
C LEU A 175 22.00 -21.78 7.10
N THR A 176 21.67 -22.14 8.34
CA THR A 176 22.17 -21.42 9.53
C THR A 176 23.69 -21.55 9.68
N TRP A 177 24.27 -22.71 9.35
CA TRP A 177 25.72 -22.88 9.34
C TRP A 177 26.40 -22.04 8.26
N CYS A 178 25.83 -21.99 7.05
CA CYS A 178 26.32 -21.13 5.96
C CYS A 178 26.25 -19.64 6.32
N ILE A 179 25.15 -19.19 6.93
CA ILE A 179 24.99 -17.80 7.39
C ILE A 179 26.03 -17.48 8.47
N ARG A 180 26.22 -18.38 9.45
CA ARG A 180 27.19 -18.19 10.54
C ARG A 180 28.62 -18.15 10.03
N ASN A 181 29.00 -19.06 9.13
CA ASN A 181 30.33 -19.08 8.53
C ASN A 181 30.61 -17.86 7.62
N ARG A 182 29.56 -17.30 6.99
CA ARG A 182 29.67 -16.05 6.23
C ARG A 182 29.87 -14.85 7.16
N ASN A 183 29.25 -14.84 8.34
CA ASN A 183 29.45 -13.81 9.36
C ASN A 183 30.87 -13.85 9.95
N ASP A 184 31.40 -15.05 10.21
CA ASP A 184 32.77 -15.23 10.71
C ASP A 184 33.83 -14.78 9.68
N ARG A 185 33.57 -14.98 8.37
CA ARG A 185 34.42 -14.42 7.30
C ARG A 185 34.27 -12.91 7.15
N SER A 186 33.10 -12.34 7.40
CA SER A 186 32.87 -10.90 7.34
C SER A 186 33.61 -10.16 8.46
N ASN A 187 33.62 -10.72 9.67
CA ASN A 187 34.30 -10.11 10.82
C ASN A 187 35.83 -10.15 10.71
N ASN A 188 36.39 -11.17 10.04
CA ASN A 188 37.85 -11.25 9.84
C ASN A 188 38.37 -10.29 8.75
N ASN A 189 37.49 -9.73 7.91
CA ASN A 189 37.85 -8.70 6.94
C ASN A 189 37.61 -7.26 7.46
N LEU A 190 36.98 -7.09 8.63
CA LEU A 190 36.62 -5.78 9.18
C LEU A 190 37.74 -5.12 10.03
N LEU A 191 38.90 -5.78 10.16
CA LEU A 191 40.08 -5.25 10.83
C LEU A 191 41.15 -4.74 9.85
N GLN A 192 40.79 -4.60 8.57
CA GLN A 192 41.64 -4.00 7.55
C GLN A 192 40.91 -2.82 6.88
N ASP A 193 41.19 -1.64 7.42
CA ASP A 193 41.08 -0.33 6.77
C ASP A 193 39.66 0.16 6.42
N SER A 194 39.09 0.96 7.33
CA SER A 194 37.91 1.81 7.10
C SER A 194 38.25 2.94 6.12
N GLY A 195 38.56 2.58 4.89
CA GLY A 195 38.69 3.50 3.78
C GLY A 195 37.32 4.09 3.47
N LYS A 196 37.10 5.34 3.89
CA LYS A 196 36.05 6.20 3.31
C LYS A 196 36.07 6.03 1.78
N PRO A 197 34.91 5.97 1.11
CA PRO A 197 34.87 5.89 -0.34
C PRO A 197 35.63 7.08 -0.94
N MET A 198 36.87 6.83 -1.38
CA MET A 198 37.66 7.86 -2.04
C MET A 198 37.10 8.03 -3.43
N LEU A 199 36.38 9.14 -3.64
CA LEU A 199 36.19 9.75 -4.95
C LEU A 199 37.59 9.84 -5.61
N LYS A 200 37.84 8.99 -6.61
CA LYS A 200 39.05 9.07 -7.43
C LYS A 200 38.97 10.30 -8.32
N THR A 201 39.27 11.46 -7.76
CA THR A 201 39.32 12.74 -8.48
C THR A 201 40.63 12.82 -9.26
N LYS A 202 40.67 12.24 -10.47
CA LYS A 202 41.75 12.49 -11.43
C LYS A 202 41.34 13.69 -12.30
N GLY A 203 41.77 14.87 -11.87
CA GLY A 203 41.58 16.13 -12.61
C GLY A 203 41.11 17.22 -11.67
N SER A 204 41.82 18.35 -11.63
CA SER A 204 41.47 19.56 -10.89
C SER A 204 40.21 20.19 -11.49
N ILE A 205 39.04 19.61 -11.22
CA ILE A 205 37.75 20.23 -11.48
C ILE A 205 37.62 21.35 -10.46
N ALA A 206 37.35 22.57 -10.92
CA ALA A 206 37.05 23.70 -10.04
C ALA A 206 35.99 23.26 -9.02
N GLU A 207 36.30 23.43 -7.72
CA GLU A 207 35.44 22.97 -6.64
C GLU A 207 34.08 23.66 -6.75
N TYR A 208 33.05 22.90 -7.15
CA TYR A 208 31.70 23.41 -7.23
C TYR A 208 31.16 23.64 -5.81
N VAL A 209 30.98 24.92 -5.45
CA VAL A 209 30.43 25.31 -4.16
C VAL A 209 28.91 25.20 -4.22
N ILE A 210 28.35 24.27 -3.45
CA ILE A 210 26.91 24.05 -3.38
C ILE A 210 26.25 25.25 -2.70
N PRO A 211 25.24 25.91 -3.33
CA PRO A 211 24.53 27.03 -2.72
C PRO A 211 23.91 26.67 -1.36
N ASN A 212 23.93 27.61 -0.41
CA ASN A 212 23.44 27.39 0.95
C ASN A 212 21.96 26.94 0.99
N ASP A 213 21.11 27.53 0.14
CA ASP A 213 19.68 27.18 0.08
C ASP A 213 19.48 25.74 -0.39
N LEU A 214 20.32 25.25 -1.29
CA LEU A 214 20.28 23.86 -1.76
C LEU A 214 20.76 22.90 -0.65
N GLN A 215 21.77 23.28 0.14
CA GLN A 215 22.18 22.50 1.31
C GLN A 215 21.08 22.42 2.37
N ASN A 216 20.36 23.53 2.60
CA ASN A 216 19.20 23.54 3.49
C ASN A 216 18.09 22.59 2.99
N LEU A 217 17.81 22.61 1.68
CA LEU A 217 16.87 21.68 1.06
C LEU A 217 17.30 20.22 1.25
N PHE A 218 18.58 19.90 1.02
CA PHE A 218 19.12 18.55 1.24
C PHE A 218 18.93 18.09 2.68
N SER A 219 19.30 18.93 3.65
CA SER A 219 19.08 18.64 5.07
C SER A 219 17.61 18.36 5.37
N LYS A 220 16.68 19.12 4.78
CA LYS A 220 15.24 18.88 4.96
C LYS A 220 14.72 17.63 4.29
N VAL A 221 15.19 17.30 3.09
CA VAL A 221 14.86 16.01 2.46
C VAL A 221 15.34 14.85 3.34
N VAL A 222 16.56 14.92 3.86
CA VAL A 222 17.13 13.88 4.73
C VAL A 222 16.37 13.76 6.06
N GLN A 223 15.89 14.88 6.63
CA GLN A 223 15.06 14.85 7.86
C GLN A 223 13.66 14.28 7.61
N VAL A 224 13.10 14.50 6.43
CA VAL A 224 11.77 14.06 6.04
C VAL A 224 11.77 12.58 5.65
N LEU A 225 12.79 12.14 4.94
CA LEU A 225 12.90 10.78 4.43
C LEU A 225 13.57 9.86 5.45
N GLY A 226 12.98 8.68 5.66
CA GLY A 226 13.70 7.59 6.29
C GLY A 226 14.80 7.04 5.36
N LEU A 227 15.75 6.28 5.93
CA LEU A 227 16.85 5.67 5.17
C LEU A 227 16.37 4.83 3.98
N ASN A 228 15.26 4.11 4.14
CA ASN A 228 14.72 3.25 3.08
C ASN A 228 14.10 4.05 1.95
N GLU A 229 13.32 5.08 2.29
CA GLU A 229 12.74 6.00 1.31
C GLU A 229 13.83 6.77 0.57
N PHE A 230 14.90 7.15 1.26
CA PHE A 230 16.05 7.80 0.67
C PHE A 230 16.82 6.88 -0.31
N LYS A 231 16.96 5.58 -0.01
CA LYS A 231 17.49 4.59 -0.97
C LYS A 231 16.68 4.58 -2.26
N THR A 232 15.35 4.63 -2.15
CA THR A 232 14.47 4.72 -3.32
C THR A 232 14.64 6.05 -4.04
N LEU A 233 14.76 7.17 -3.32
CA LEU A 233 14.97 8.50 -3.91
C LEU A 233 16.20 8.53 -4.83
N ILE A 234 17.33 7.97 -4.38
CA ILE A 234 18.60 7.96 -5.13
C ILE A 234 18.42 7.34 -6.51
N ILE A 235 17.63 6.27 -6.62
CA ILE A 235 17.39 5.57 -7.89
C ILE A 235 16.74 6.49 -8.92
N PHE A 236 15.94 7.46 -8.46
CA PHE A 236 15.22 8.41 -9.30
C PHE A 236 15.97 9.74 -9.49
N LEU A 237 17.13 9.94 -8.86
CA LEU A 237 17.93 11.13 -9.10
C LEU A 237 18.59 11.04 -10.49
N PRO A 238 18.48 12.06 -11.34
CA PRO A 238 19.10 12.05 -12.65
C PRO A 238 20.61 12.15 -12.53
N ASP A 239 21.33 11.33 -13.30
CA ASP A 239 22.79 11.39 -13.42
C ASP A 239 23.24 11.54 -14.88
N PRO A 240 23.06 12.73 -15.48
CA PRO A 240 23.55 12.99 -16.84
C PRO A 240 25.07 12.83 -16.95
N SER A 241 25.81 13.04 -15.85
CA SER A 241 27.26 12.86 -15.83
C SER A 241 27.71 11.40 -15.91
N LYS A 242 26.83 10.46 -15.52
CA LYS A 242 27.15 9.03 -15.32
C LYS A 242 28.28 8.77 -14.32
N THR A 243 28.58 9.76 -13.46
CA THR A 243 29.65 9.67 -12.45
C THR A 243 29.11 9.45 -11.04
N PHE A 244 27.80 9.61 -10.84
CA PHE A 244 27.17 9.45 -9.54
C PHE A 244 26.86 7.97 -9.29
N ASN A 245 27.50 7.39 -8.28
CA ASN A 245 27.27 6.01 -7.91
C ASN A 245 25.97 5.87 -7.11
N THR A 246 24.93 5.32 -7.72
CA THR A 246 23.66 5.04 -7.05
C THR A 246 23.71 3.83 -6.11
N ASN A 247 24.76 2.99 -6.19
CA ASN A 247 24.94 1.78 -5.38
C ASN A 247 25.69 2.05 -4.06
N CYS A 248 25.53 3.22 -3.46
CA CYS A 248 26.15 3.52 -2.17
C CYS A 248 25.44 2.77 -1.02
N GLU A 249 26.24 2.11 -0.17
CA GLU A 249 25.72 1.55 1.08
C GLU A 249 25.35 2.70 2.03
N LEU A 250 24.05 2.89 2.22
CA LEU A 250 23.48 3.83 3.16
C LEU A 250 23.31 3.18 4.53
N ASN A 251 24.18 3.56 5.45
CA ASN A 251 24.21 3.03 6.82
C ASN A 251 23.71 4.04 7.85
N SER A 252 23.76 5.33 7.52
CA SER A 252 23.41 6.44 8.42
C SER A 252 22.72 7.59 7.70
N ILE A 253 22.11 8.49 8.47
CA ILE A 253 21.44 9.69 7.94
C ILE A 253 22.48 10.68 7.40
N GLU A 254 23.66 10.69 8.00
CA GLU A 254 24.82 11.48 7.58
C GLU A 254 25.29 11.08 6.17
N ASP A 255 25.20 9.79 5.83
CA ASP A 255 25.51 9.30 4.48
C ASP A 255 24.55 9.90 3.44
N CYS A 256 23.28 10.11 3.81
CA CYS A 256 22.28 10.68 2.90
C CYS A 256 22.62 12.12 2.48
N ASP A 257 23.00 12.96 3.45
CA ASP A 257 23.41 14.35 3.18
C ASP A 257 24.68 14.39 2.32
N PHE A 258 25.66 13.54 2.63
CA PHE A 258 26.87 13.39 1.83
C PHE A 258 26.57 13.00 0.38
N ILE A 259 25.64 12.06 0.18
CA ILE A 259 25.27 11.58 -1.16
C ILE A 259 24.57 12.66 -1.98
N LEU A 260 23.65 13.45 -1.41
CA LEU A 260 23.03 14.56 -2.15
C LEU A 260 24.06 15.62 -2.54
N LYS A 261 25.02 15.91 -1.66
CA LYS A 261 26.11 16.84 -1.95
C LYS A 261 27.01 16.31 -3.08
N ALA A 262 27.37 15.03 -3.03
CA ALA A 262 28.13 14.38 -4.10
C ALA A 262 27.38 14.39 -5.44
N TRP A 263 26.07 14.08 -5.43
CA TRP A 263 25.21 14.17 -6.60
C TRP A 263 25.21 15.57 -7.22
N ALA A 264 25.08 16.60 -6.37
CA ALA A 264 25.06 17.99 -6.82
C ALA A 264 26.39 18.42 -7.44
N GLN A 265 27.51 18.02 -6.84
CA GLN A 265 28.86 18.30 -7.33
C GLN A 265 29.16 17.58 -8.65
N SER A 266 28.68 16.35 -8.83
CA SER A 266 28.80 15.61 -10.10
C SER A 266 27.96 16.23 -11.22
N ASN A 267 26.93 17.00 -10.89
CA ASN A 267 25.96 17.52 -11.85
C ASN A 267 25.70 19.03 -11.68
N PRO A 268 26.70 19.92 -11.82
CA PRO A 268 26.55 21.34 -11.49
C PRO A 268 25.60 22.12 -12.42
N GLY A 269 25.28 21.58 -13.60
CA GLY A 269 24.46 22.27 -14.62
C GLY A 269 22.96 21.97 -14.59
N ILE A 270 22.48 21.12 -13.68
CA ILE A 270 21.06 20.75 -13.61
C ILE A 270 20.30 21.61 -12.61
N LYS A 271 18.97 21.70 -12.77
CA LYS A 271 18.09 22.33 -11.78
C LYS A 271 17.82 21.34 -10.63
N HIS A 272 18.74 21.23 -9.66
CA HIS A 272 18.68 20.22 -8.60
C HIS A 272 17.34 20.19 -7.85
N SER A 273 16.78 21.34 -7.53
CA SER A 273 15.50 21.42 -6.81
C SER A 273 14.35 20.82 -7.58
N LEU A 274 14.20 21.15 -8.87
CA LEU A 274 13.17 20.59 -9.74
C LEU A 274 13.31 19.07 -9.86
N HIS A 275 14.54 18.58 -10.05
CA HIS A 275 14.77 17.14 -10.13
C HIS A 275 14.47 16.45 -8.82
N LEU A 276 14.86 17.03 -7.69
CA LEU A 276 14.57 16.49 -6.36
C LEU A 276 13.07 16.42 -6.09
N ILE A 277 12.32 17.46 -6.45
CA ILE A 277 10.84 17.49 -6.40
C ILE A 277 10.24 16.35 -7.22
N ASN A 278 10.69 16.19 -8.47
CA ASN A 278 10.19 15.14 -9.35
C ASN A 278 10.51 13.74 -8.80
N SER A 279 11.73 13.54 -8.28
CA SER A 279 12.12 12.27 -7.66
C SER A 279 11.31 11.98 -6.40
N LEU A 280 11.03 13.00 -5.57
CA LEU A 280 10.13 12.89 -4.41
C LEU A 280 8.72 12.46 -4.84
N GLN A 281 8.16 13.07 -5.87
CA GLN A 281 6.85 12.68 -6.43
C GLN A 281 6.86 11.25 -6.96
N GLN A 282 7.94 10.81 -7.61
CA GLN A 282 8.09 9.44 -8.11
C GLN A 282 8.13 8.39 -6.99
N ILE A 283 8.66 8.74 -5.82
CA ILE A 283 8.61 7.87 -4.62
C ILE A 283 7.32 8.05 -3.80
N GLY A 284 6.31 8.75 -4.35
CA GLY A 284 4.97 8.87 -3.79
C GLY A 284 4.74 10.09 -2.88
N TYR A 285 5.65 11.06 -2.86
CA TYR A 285 5.49 12.26 -2.03
C TYR A 285 4.72 13.33 -2.81
N ILE A 286 3.45 13.54 -2.43
CA ILE A 286 2.59 14.53 -3.07
C ILE A 286 2.93 15.93 -2.52
N LEU A 287 3.66 16.70 -3.32
CA LEU A 287 3.90 18.13 -3.08
C LEU A 287 2.75 18.98 -3.67
N PRO A 288 2.56 20.24 -3.21
CA PRO A 288 1.44 21.09 -3.66
C PRO A 288 1.38 21.27 -5.18
N LYS A 289 0.17 21.36 -5.76
CA LYS A 289 -0.15 21.23 -7.20
C LYS A 289 0.53 22.23 -8.17
N GLU A 290 1.30 23.20 -7.68
CA GLU A 290 2.04 24.18 -8.50
C GLU A 290 3.57 23.99 -8.44
N THR A 291 4.04 22.74 -8.29
CA THR A 291 5.46 22.41 -8.10
C THR A 291 6.41 22.98 -9.17
N ASN A 292 5.95 23.18 -10.40
CA ASN A 292 6.79 23.66 -11.50
C ASN A 292 7.23 25.13 -11.34
N LYS A 293 6.63 25.85 -10.38
CA LYS A 293 6.97 27.24 -10.05
C LYS A 293 7.64 27.39 -8.69
N LEU A 294 7.68 26.33 -7.88
CA LEU A 294 8.17 26.45 -6.51
C LEU A 294 9.67 26.76 -6.51
N ASP A 295 10.04 27.80 -5.76
CA ASP A 295 11.44 28.06 -5.49
C ASP A 295 12.00 27.09 -4.43
N ILE A 296 13.33 27.10 -4.24
CA ILE A 296 14.01 26.21 -3.28
C ILE A 296 13.50 26.42 -1.85
N ASN A 297 13.21 27.66 -1.47
CA ASN A 297 12.79 28.01 -0.13
C ASN A 297 11.35 27.55 0.14
N GLU A 298 10.46 27.70 -0.83
CA GLU A 298 9.08 27.22 -0.76
C GLU A 298 9.02 25.69 -0.63
N VAL A 299 9.84 24.96 -1.39
CA VAL A 299 9.93 23.49 -1.26
C VAL A 299 10.46 23.09 0.11
N THR A 300 11.51 23.77 0.57
CA THR A 300 12.11 23.54 1.89
C THR A 300 11.10 23.79 3.01
N GLU A 301 10.30 24.85 2.88
CA GLU A 301 9.23 25.17 3.81
C GLU A 301 8.12 24.12 3.77
N CYS A 302 7.69 23.68 2.57
CA CYS A 302 6.70 22.61 2.42
C CYS A 302 7.16 21.31 3.07
N LEU A 303 8.41 20.90 2.85
CA LEU A 303 8.99 19.71 3.48
C LEU A 303 9.05 19.85 5.00
N SER A 304 9.40 21.04 5.49
CA SER A 304 9.41 21.32 6.94
C SER A 304 8.01 21.19 7.54
N LYS A 305 6.98 21.74 6.87
CA LYS A 305 5.59 21.61 7.29
C LYS A 305 5.11 20.16 7.28
N ALA A 306 5.42 19.42 6.21
CA ALA A 306 5.09 18.00 6.12
C ALA A 306 5.75 17.20 7.25
N HIS A 307 7.02 17.47 7.55
CA HIS A 307 7.72 16.86 8.69
C HIS A 307 7.03 17.13 10.02
N THR A 308 6.69 18.39 10.30
CA THR A 308 5.99 18.77 11.55
C THR A 308 4.63 18.10 11.65
N LEU A 309 3.85 18.05 10.56
CA LEU A 309 2.55 17.39 10.53
C LEU A 309 2.66 15.89 10.80
N ASN A 310 3.64 15.23 10.17
CA ASN A 310 3.88 13.81 10.39
C ASN A 310 4.34 13.51 11.80
N GLY A 311 5.18 14.37 12.39
CA GLY A 311 5.55 14.26 13.80
C GLY A 311 4.31 14.29 14.71
N ALA A 312 3.39 15.22 14.47
CA ALA A 312 2.12 15.28 15.21
C ALA A 312 1.23 14.05 14.93
N TYR A 313 1.19 13.58 13.70
CA TYR A 313 0.39 12.41 13.31
C TYR A 313 0.93 11.10 13.90
N ILE A 314 2.24 10.91 13.95
CA ILE A 314 2.90 9.79 14.62
C ILE A 314 2.47 9.73 16.09
N GLN A 315 2.45 10.87 16.79
CA GLN A 315 1.98 10.94 18.18
C GLN A 315 0.50 10.55 18.30
N PHE A 316 -0.33 10.95 17.34
CA PHE A 316 -1.70 10.48 17.25
C PHE A 316 -1.78 8.96 17.03
N CYS A 317 -0.97 8.38 16.13
CA CYS A 317 -0.93 6.94 15.88
C CYS A 317 -0.57 6.12 17.12
N TYR A 318 0.37 6.59 17.95
CA TYR A 318 0.68 5.93 19.24
C TYR A 318 -0.54 5.86 20.16
N ARG A 319 -1.26 6.98 20.32
CA ARG A 319 -2.50 7.03 21.13
C ARG A 319 -3.61 6.17 20.55
N LEU A 320 -3.72 6.16 19.22
CA LEU A 320 -4.68 5.36 18.50
C LEU A 320 -4.41 3.86 18.68
N PHE A 321 -3.15 3.43 18.55
CA PHE A 321 -2.73 2.04 18.78
C PHE A 321 -3.12 1.57 20.19
N ALA A 322 -2.80 2.38 21.21
CA ALA A 322 -3.15 2.07 22.60
C ALA A 322 -4.67 1.94 22.81
N SER A 323 -5.48 2.75 22.10
CA SER A 323 -6.95 2.70 22.18
C SER A 323 -7.55 1.52 21.40
N LEU A 324 -6.90 1.12 20.30
CA LEU A 324 -7.34 0.00 19.48
C LEU A 324 -7.04 -1.35 20.11
N GLY A 325 -5.90 -1.48 20.80
CA GLY A 325 -5.43 -2.76 21.32
C GLY A 325 -5.25 -3.77 20.17
N PRO A 326 -5.72 -5.02 20.30
CA PRO A 326 -5.59 -6.03 19.24
C PRO A 326 -6.27 -5.67 17.90
N GLN A 327 -7.27 -4.79 17.91
CA GLN A 327 -8.05 -4.41 16.72
C GLN A 327 -7.30 -3.44 15.78
N HIS A 328 -6.05 -3.09 16.07
CA HIS A 328 -5.24 -2.28 15.16
C HIS A 328 -5.03 -2.97 13.81
N ILE A 329 -5.00 -4.31 13.78
CA ILE A 329 -4.89 -5.08 12.52
C ILE A 329 -6.15 -4.89 11.66
N ASP A 330 -7.33 -4.85 12.25
CA ASP A 330 -8.59 -4.68 11.53
C ASP A 330 -8.62 -3.30 10.82
N LEU A 331 -8.15 -2.26 11.50
CA LEU A 331 -7.99 -0.93 10.90
C LEU A 331 -6.97 -0.94 9.74
N LEU A 332 -5.85 -1.64 9.89
CA LEU A 332 -4.87 -1.77 8.81
C LEU A 332 -5.43 -2.56 7.61
N VAL A 333 -6.30 -3.55 7.84
CA VAL A 333 -6.97 -4.28 6.76
C VAL A 333 -7.95 -3.36 6.02
N SER A 334 -8.76 -2.58 6.74
CA SER A 334 -9.73 -1.69 6.10
C SER A 334 -9.06 -0.58 5.30
N LEU A 335 -7.94 -0.05 5.79
CA LEU A 335 -7.08 0.89 5.06
C LEU A 335 -6.23 0.25 3.94
N CYS A 336 -6.31 -1.07 3.74
CA CYS A 336 -5.49 -1.83 2.78
C CYS A 336 -3.96 -1.75 3.03
N LEU A 337 -3.55 -1.61 4.29
CA LEU A 337 -2.15 -1.45 4.72
C LEU A 337 -1.54 -2.69 5.39
N LYS A 338 -2.27 -3.81 5.48
CA LYS A 338 -1.81 -5.01 6.20
C LYS A 338 -0.48 -5.54 5.65
N ALA A 339 -0.30 -5.58 4.33
CA ALA A 339 0.93 -6.10 3.73
C ALA A 339 2.17 -5.26 4.11
N ASP A 340 2.02 -3.94 4.11
CA ASP A 340 3.09 -3.03 4.53
C ASP A 340 3.44 -3.18 6.01
N TYR A 341 2.42 -3.38 6.85
CA TYR A 341 2.61 -3.68 8.26
C TYR A 341 3.34 -5.01 8.48
N ASP A 342 2.91 -6.09 7.81
CA ASP A 342 3.55 -7.40 7.92
C ASP A 342 5.03 -7.34 7.52
N ASN A 343 5.36 -6.59 6.46
CA ASN A 343 6.74 -6.35 6.04
C ASN A 343 7.57 -5.64 7.11
N ARG A 344 6.97 -4.70 7.84
CA ARG A 344 7.62 -3.92 8.91
C ARG A 344 7.70 -4.66 10.23
N MET A 345 6.83 -5.63 10.45
CA MET A 345 6.80 -6.45 11.66
C MET A 345 8.02 -7.35 11.83
N ASN A 346 8.84 -7.55 10.79
CA ASN A 346 10.01 -8.44 10.82
C ASN A 346 11.05 -8.02 11.87
N GLY A 347 10.91 -8.55 13.09
CA GLY A 347 11.77 -8.25 14.24
C GLY A 347 11.43 -6.96 15.00
N ARG A 348 10.31 -6.29 14.69
CA ARG A 348 9.86 -5.07 15.38
C ARG A 348 8.71 -5.36 16.32
N ASN A 349 8.49 -4.46 17.28
CA ASN A 349 7.28 -4.52 18.10
C ASN A 349 6.05 -4.03 17.28
N PRO A 350 4.84 -4.57 17.56
CA PRO A 350 3.61 -4.21 16.86
C PRO A 350 3.30 -2.72 16.81
N GLU A 351 3.54 -2.01 17.92
CA GLU A 351 3.25 -0.59 18.05
C GLU A 351 4.09 0.24 17.06
N SER A 352 5.40 0.01 17.04
CA SER A 352 6.33 0.68 16.11
C SER A 352 6.01 0.34 14.65
N ALA A 353 5.71 -0.93 14.34
CA ALA A 353 5.34 -1.31 12.99
C ALA A 353 4.02 -0.64 12.54
N PHE A 354 3.03 -0.55 13.43
CA PHE A 354 1.76 0.12 13.17
C PHE A 354 1.94 1.62 12.92
N VAL A 355 2.66 2.29 13.82
CA VAL A 355 2.96 3.73 13.73
C VAL A 355 3.74 4.06 12.47
N ASP A 356 4.77 3.28 12.14
CA ASP A 356 5.55 3.46 10.91
C ASP A 356 4.70 3.27 9.66
N THR A 357 3.78 2.30 9.68
CA THR A 357 2.89 2.00 8.55
C THR A 357 1.91 3.15 8.30
N LEU A 358 1.18 3.58 9.34
CA LEU A 358 0.24 4.68 9.21
C LEU A 358 0.93 6.01 8.94
N GLY A 359 2.06 6.28 9.60
CA GLY A 359 2.86 7.48 9.38
C GLY A 359 3.29 7.59 7.93
N LYS A 360 3.86 6.51 7.36
CA LYS A 360 4.23 6.49 5.94
C LYS A 360 3.05 6.67 5.00
N TRP A 361 1.94 5.98 5.26
CA TRP A 361 0.73 6.10 4.45
C TRP A 361 0.20 7.54 4.44
N ALA A 362 0.04 8.16 5.62
CA ALA A 362 -0.44 9.53 5.73
C ALA A 362 0.52 10.55 5.10
N PHE A 363 1.82 10.27 5.14
CA PHE A 363 2.84 11.13 4.51
C PHE A 363 2.75 11.21 2.99
N GLN A 364 2.01 10.30 2.34
CA GLN A 364 1.72 10.39 0.92
C GLN A 364 0.71 11.50 0.60
N PHE A 365 -0.03 11.99 1.61
CA PHE A 365 -1.12 12.95 1.45
C PHE A 365 -0.95 14.24 2.27
N PRO A 366 0.25 14.84 2.41
CA PRO A 366 0.52 15.88 3.41
C PRO A 366 -0.26 17.18 3.18
N PHE A 367 -0.77 17.39 1.96
CA PHE A 367 -1.52 18.58 1.56
C PHE A 367 -2.87 18.26 0.90
N VAL A 368 -3.40 17.06 1.12
CA VAL A 368 -4.73 16.68 0.61
C VAL A 368 -5.75 16.94 1.71
N TRP A 369 -6.73 17.78 1.39
CA TRP A 369 -7.78 18.20 2.31
C TRP A 369 -9.13 17.92 1.65
N ASN A 370 -10.10 17.51 2.46
CA ASN A 370 -11.47 17.32 1.99
C ASN A 370 -12.22 18.67 1.90
N GLU A 371 -13.50 18.62 1.52
CA GLU A 371 -14.35 19.82 1.38
C GLU A 371 -14.57 20.56 2.70
N GLN A 372 -14.49 19.83 3.82
CA GLN A 372 -14.58 20.35 5.19
C GLN A 372 -13.24 20.90 5.70
N LEU A 373 -12.23 20.95 4.81
CA LEU A 373 -10.84 21.33 5.11
C LEU A 373 -10.16 20.41 6.13
N GLU A 374 -10.72 19.25 6.46
CA GLU A 374 -10.04 18.27 7.28
C GLU A 374 -8.97 17.56 6.46
N TRP A 375 -7.89 17.16 7.13
CA TRP A 375 -6.76 16.50 6.45
C TRP A 375 -7.16 15.07 6.13
N GLU A 376 -6.97 14.66 4.86
CA GLU A 376 -7.54 13.43 4.31
C GLU A 376 -7.22 12.18 5.16
N PRO A 377 -5.97 11.93 5.61
CA PRO A 377 -5.66 10.76 6.42
C PRO A 377 -6.45 10.67 7.74
N LEU A 378 -6.72 11.80 8.40
CA LEU A 378 -7.55 11.79 9.62
C LEU A 378 -9.01 11.45 9.31
N CYS A 379 -9.54 11.95 8.19
CA CYS A 379 -10.90 11.69 7.76
C CYS A 379 -11.09 10.21 7.48
N THR A 380 -10.22 9.64 6.65
CA THR A 380 -10.26 8.22 6.30
C THR A 380 -10.15 7.34 7.55
N VAL A 381 -9.20 7.63 8.46
CA VAL A 381 -9.08 6.86 9.71
C VAL A 381 -10.35 6.97 10.56
N LYS A 382 -10.96 8.15 10.67
CA LYS A 382 -12.20 8.36 11.43
C LYS A 382 -13.40 7.62 10.82
N GLU A 383 -13.52 7.63 9.50
CA GLU A 383 -14.54 6.90 8.75
C GLU A 383 -14.39 5.39 8.94
N GLU A 384 -13.17 4.87 8.85
CA GLU A 384 -12.90 3.45 9.07
C GLU A 384 -13.14 3.02 10.52
N LEU A 385 -12.78 3.85 11.51
CA LEU A 385 -13.13 3.56 12.90
C LEU A 385 -14.65 3.54 13.12
N THR A 386 -15.39 4.37 12.38
CA THR A 386 -16.85 4.38 12.41
C THR A 386 -17.43 3.11 11.77
N SER A 387 -16.88 2.68 10.62
CA SER A 387 -17.27 1.45 9.92
C SER A 387 -17.02 0.19 10.78
N MET A 388 -15.92 0.19 11.54
CA MET A 388 -15.57 -0.83 12.53
C MET A 388 -16.42 -0.79 13.81
N GLY A 389 -17.32 0.19 13.97
CA GLY A 389 -18.17 0.33 15.15
C GLY A 389 -17.44 0.82 16.41
N ARG A 390 -16.24 1.40 16.29
CA ARG A 390 -15.42 1.92 17.40
C ARG A 390 -15.85 3.32 17.86
N LYS A 391 -17.12 3.45 18.26
CA LYS A 391 -17.68 4.71 18.77
C LYS A 391 -16.89 5.27 19.95
N ASP A 392 -16.37 4.39 20.81
CA ASP A 392 -15.52 4.74 21.95
C ASP A 392 -14.23 5.50 21.55
N ILE A 393 -13.71 5.24 20.35
CA ILE A 393 -12.57 6.00 19.80
C ILE A 393 -13.07 7.26 19.07
N VAL A 394 -14.11 7.11 18.24
CA VAL A 394 -14.64 8.19 17.39
C VAL A 394 -15.14 9.38 18.21
N ASP A 395 -15.81 9.14 19.33
CA ASP A 395 -16.39 10.20 20.19
C ASP A 395 -15.33 11.15 20.76
N TYR A 396 -14.10 10.65 20.98
CA TYR A 396 -12.96 11.47 21.44
C TYR A 396 -11.88 11.61 20.37
N PHE A 397 -12.22 11.41 19.10
CA PHE A 397 -11.24 11.45 18.00
C PHE A 397 -10.58 12.83 17.90
N SER A 398 -11.37 13.90 18.01
CA SER A 398 -10.87 15.28 17.91
C SER A 398 -9.87 15.62 19.02
N GLU A 399 -10.12 15.16 20.25
CA GLU A 399 -9.20 15.34 21.37
C GLU A 399 -7.89 14.58 21.14
N ARG A 400 -7.98 13.34 20.64
CA ARG A 400 -6.79 12.52 20.33
C ARG A 400 -5.95 13.13 19.21
N ALA A 401 -6.59 13.74 18.22
CA ALA A 401 -5.96 14.38 17.06
C ALA A 401 -5.67 15.88 17.27
N ALA A 402 -5.84 16.44 18.47
CA ALA A 402 -5.71 17.88 18.75
C ALA A 402 -4.36 18.46 18.26
N ASN A 403 -3.25 17.77 18.53
CA ASN A 403 -1.92 18.21 18.05
C ASN A 403 -1.82 18.30 16.53
N VAL A 404 -2.50 17.40 15.81
CA VAL A 404 -2.52 17.41 14.34
C VAL A 404 -3.32 18.61 13.85
N TYR A 405 -4.49 18.87 14.45
CA TYR A 405 -5.29 20.05 14.14
C TYR A 405 -4.56 21.36 14.44
N ASP A 406 -3.82 21.45 15.55
CA ASP A 406 -3.03 22.64 15.88
C ASP A 406 -1.97 22.94 14.82
N VAL A 407 -1.25 21.90 14.35
CA VAL A 407 -0.29 22.05 13.24
C VAL A 407 -1.01 22.45 11.95
N MET A 408 -2.14 21.82 11.63
CA MET A 408 -2.95 22.17 10.45
C MET A 408 -3.43 23.62 10.46
N THR A 409 -3.88 24.14 11.61
CA THR A 409 -4.34 25.55 11.72
C THR A 409 -3.21 26.55 11.50
N THR A 410 -1.98 26.18 11.88
CA THR A 410 -0.78 26.99 11.61
C THR A 410 -0.51 27.09 10.11
N PHE A 411 -0.75 26.02 9.35
CA PHE A 411 -0.54 26.00 7.90
C PHE A 411 -1.62 26.74 7.11
N ARG A 412 -2.86 26.80 7.64
CA ARG A 412 -3.98 27.51 6.99
C ARG A 412 -3.84 29.03 6.99
N LYS A 413 -3.00 29.62 7.86
CA LYS A 413 -2.82 31.08 7.96
C LYS A 413 -2.00 31.68 6.82
N ILE A 414 -1.61 30.89 5.84
CA ILE A 414 -0.81 31.34 4.70
C ILE A 414 -1.79 31.81 3.62
N PRO A 415 -1.73 33.09 3.22
CA PRO A 415 -2.57 33.60 2.14
C PRO A 415 -2.33 32.77 0.88
N LYS A 416 -3.43 32.42 0.19
CA LYS A 416 -3.38 31.83 -1.15
C LYS A 416 -2.63 32.72 -2.14
#